data_AF-B8LC36-F1
#
_entry.id   AF-B8LC36-F1
#
_cell.length_a   1.000
_cell.length_b   1.000
_cell.length_c   1.000
_cell.angle_alpha   90.00
_cell.angle_beta   90.00
_cell.angle_gamma   90.00
#
_symmetry.space_group_name_H-M   'P 1'
#
loop_
_entity.id
_entity.type
_entity.pdbx_description
1 polymer ?
#
loop_
_entity_poly.entity_id
_entity_poly.type
_entity_poly.pdbx_seq_one_letter_code
_entity_poly.pdbx_strand_id
1 'polypeptide(L)'
;MMYQNGRRRGLIKPITRRGTASRDPFSSCTDTSAPFDHDDKAHQGRRRFSSKQTKKILLIGLVASCLLIASSWGRGGEGGSDSMICGRTIGINLSRHKTWHTPYTPSLLSDPTNDKGGILLKNGDGFGGGLNHISCFFHAFDLSYDKKAPIYITKDAKWLWQILLPLFPFSGTTAADEKWAMLEKILGVTILESEHTAKLSGLEFKTPATNELFYYHSSDLTSSTIRNHRDTILRQLFQQSAGVCSGVSAAAKIQQTSVQKAKYTVMHLSPRATGGYLGKLNAATGRDNSAALEMTPNYIISILKPLGLLQNDVFVVGEHQNDELEVTRLFQDPDLLKVMKKIQVDQNNQVYLALLADAYLGNPADVTSMWIARMRYALGMKNTFILTEPKNMNGEGVWVSSVDDKTYLDMYNRDKLGMWMG
;
A
#
# COMPACT_ATOMS: atom_id res chain seq x y z
N MET A 1 6.25 -2.62 -70.39
CA MET A 1 5.17 -1.62 -70.49
C MET A 1 5.48 -0.49 -69.53
N MET A 2 5.93 0.64 -70.08
CA MET A 2 6.14 1.90 -69.37
C MET A 2 4.81 2.66 -69.31
N TYR A 3 4.53 3.31 -68.18
CA TYR A 3 3.72 4.54 -68.19
C TYR A 3 4.32 5.53 -67.19
N GLN A 4 4.88 6.61 -67.75
CA GLN A 4 5.19 7.86 -67.07
C GLN A 4 3.92 8.72 -67.00
N ASN A 5 3.78 9.49 -65.92
CA ASN A 5 3.18 10.83 -65.82
C ASN A 5 3.27 11.23 -64.33
N GLY A 6 3.70 12.42 -63.89
CA GLY A 6 3.90 13.69 -64.57
C GLY A 6 3.23 14.83 -63.77
N ARG A 7 3.95 15.37 -62.78
CA ARG A 7 3.86 16.72 -62.15
C ARG A 7 2.50 17.26 -61.62
N ARG A 8 2.51 17.76 -60.37
CA ARG A 8 2.53 19.21 -60.05
C ARG A 8 2.84 19.48 -58.57
N ARG A 9 3.80 20.39 -58.36
CA ARG A 9 4.19 20.95 -57.05
C ARG A 9 3.23 22.09 -56.70
N GLY A 10 2.68 22.07 -55.49
CA GLY A 10 2.05 23.23 -54.85
C GLY A 10 2.87 23.63 -53.61
N LEU A 11 3.46 24.83 -53.63
CA LEU A 11 4.06 25.46 -52.47
C LEU A 11 2.96 25.77 -51.44
N ILE A 12 3.08 25.27 -50.22
CA ILE A 12 2.33 25.75 -49.06
C ILE A 12 3.32 26.48 -48.15
N LYS A 13 3.05 27.76 -47.90
CA LYS A 13 3.79 28.65 -46.99
C LYS A 13 3.67 28.16 -45.54
N PRO A 14 4.69 28.35 -44.70
CA PRO A 14 4.59 28.02 -43.27
C PRO A 14 3.73 29.07 -42.56
N ILE A 15 2.66 28.61 -41.90
CA ILE A 15 1.88 29.41 -40.95
C ILE A 15 2.62 29.38 -39.61
N THR A 16 3.20 30.52 -39.24
CA THR A 16 3.68 30.80 -37.89
C THR A 16 2.48 30.87 -36.94
N ARG A 17 2.30 29.87 -36.08
CA ARG A 17 1.34 29.92 -34.97
C ARG A 17 2.02 30.53 -33.74
N ARG A 18 1.47 31.67 -33.32
CA ARG A 18 1.75 32.36 -32.06
C ARG A 18 1.43 31.45 -30.87
N GLY A 19 2.24 31.56 -29.83
CA GLY A 19 2.07 30.85 -28.57
C GLY A 19 0.75 31.17 -27.89
N THR A 20 0.15 30.11 -27.37
CA THR A 20 -0.88 30.17 -26.34
C THR A 20 -0.37 29.33 -25.18
N ALA A 21 -0.16 29.99 -24.04
CA ALA A 21 0.18 29.37 -22.77
C ALA A 21 -0.84 28.26 -22.46
N SER A 22 -0.35 27.05 -22.19
CA SER A 22 -1.18 25.97 -21.67
C SER A 22 -1.60 26.34 -20.25
N ARG A 23 -2.90 26.54 -20.05
CA ARG A 23 -3.48 26.56 -18.71
C ARG A 23 -3.48 25.12 -18.18
N ASP A 24 -2.89 24.94 -17.00
CA ASP A 24 -2.97 23.71 -16.23
C ASP A 24 -4.46 23.34 -15.96
N PRO A 25 -4.88 22.08 -16.16
CA PRO A 25 -6.25 21.65 -15.89
C PRO A 25 -6.46 21.18 -14.43
N PHE A 26 -5.53 21.46 -13.51
CA PHE A 26 -5.62 21.03 -12.10
C PHE A 26 -5.98 22.19 -11.17
N SER A 27 -7.25 22.61 -11.14
CA SER A 27 -7.73 23.55 -10.12
C SER A 27 -9.15 23.31 -9.59
N SER A 28 -9.73 22.11 -9.77
CA SER A 28 -11.07 21.86 -9.21
C SER A 28 -11.30 20.40 -8.89
N CYS A 29 -10.78 19.96 -7.74
CA CYS A 29 -11.25 18.80 -6.98
C CYS A 29 -10.91 19.05 -5.50
N THR A 30 -11.47 20.12 -4.95
CA THR A 30 -11.62 20.33 -3.51
C THR A 30 -13.08 20.68 -3.27
N ASP A 31 -13.61 20.25 -2.14
CA ASP A 31 -14.98 20.47 -1.61
C ASP A 31 -16.08 19.49 -2.03
N THR A 32 -16.25 18.47 -1.18
CA THR A 32 -17.56 18.08 -0.66
C THR A 32 -17.46 17.76 0.83
N SER A 33 -17.38 18.79 1.68
CA SER A 33 -17.73 18.68 3.09
C SER A 33 -18.91 19.62 3.37
N ALA A 34 -20.07 19.02 3.64
CA ALA A 34 -21.25 19.72 4.14
C ALA A 34 -20.96 20.30 5.55
N PRO A 35 -21.48 21.50 5.89
CA PRO A 35 -21.23 22.12 7.18
C PRO A 35 -22.13 21.49 8.26
N PHE A 36 -21.52 21.09 9.37
CA PHE A 36 -22.21 20.88 10.64
C PHE A 36 -22.22 22.22 11.39
N ASP A 37 -23.41 22.75 11.62
CA ASP A 37 -23.65 23.87 12.54
C ASP A 37 -23.38 23.42 13.98
N HIS A 38 -22.46 24.11 14.64
CA HIS A 38 -22.41 24.16 16.10
C HIS A 38 -22.29 25.64 16.52
N ASP A 39 -23.42 26.16 16.98
CA ASP A 39 -23.50 27.31 17.87
C ASP A 39 -22.67 27.02 19.13
N ASP A 40 -21.72 27.88 19.47
CA ASP A 40 -21.45 28.15 20.87
C ASP A 40 -20.86 29.53 21.15
N LYS A 41 -21.44 30.15 22.16
CA LYS A 41 -21.33 31.57 22.51
C LYS A 41 -20.01 31.89 23.21
N ALA A 42 -19.50 33.07 22.88
CA ALA A 42 -18.36 33.71 23.50
C ALA A 42 -18.55 34.00 25.00
N HIS A 43 -17.51 33.73 25.80
CA HIS A 43 -17.22 34.53 26.99
C HIS A 43 -15.73 34.91 27.05
N GLN A 44 -15.50 36.22 27.03
CA GLN A 44 -14.21 36.86 27.20
C GLN A 44 -13.70 36.72 28.64
N GLY A 45 -12.42 36.42 28.79
CA GLY A 45 -11.73 36.46 30.08
C GLY A 45 -10.24 36.75 29.91
N ARG A 46 -9.89 38.03 29.75
CA ARG A 46 -8.49 38.51 29.84
C ARG A 46 -7.95 38.26 31.25
N ARG A 47 -6.84 37.52 31.37
CA ARG A 47 -5.89 37.70 32.48
C ARG A 47 -4.46 37.73 31.93
N ARG A 48 -3.83 38.90 32.09
CA ARG A 48 -2.38 39.08 31.99
C ARG A 48 -1.74 38.37 33.17
N PHE A 49 -0.75 37.51 32.93
CA PHE A 49 0.24 37.17 33.95
C PHE A 49 1.64 37.39 33.39
N SER A 50 2.34 38.24 34.13
CA SER A 50 3.75 38.55 34.03
C SER A 50 4.52 37.56 34.88
N SER A 51 5.67 37.13 34.39
CA SER A 51 6.98 37.31 35.03
C SER A 51 7.88 36.07 35.03
N LYS A 52 9.14 36.36 34.69
CA LYS A 52 10.39 35.79 35.19
C LYS A 52 10.87 34.45 34.61
N GLN A 53 11.85 34.66 33.72
CA GLN A 53 13.06 33.87 33.54
C GLN A 53 13.47 33.02 34.75
N THR A 54 13.77 31.75 34.50
CA THR A 54 14.83 31.06 35.20
C THR A 54 15.50 30.09 34.23
N LYS A 55 16.71 30.43 33.77
CA LYS A 55 17.58 29.53 33.03
C LYS A 55 18.08 28.47 34.02
N LYS A 56 17.72 27.20 33.79
CA LYS A 56 18.43 26.05 34.36
C LYS A 56 19.15 25.32 33.24
N ILE A 57 20.47 25.36 33.31
CA ILE A 57 21.39 24.53 32.52
C ILE A 57 21.25 23.11 33.06
N LEU A 58 20.84 22.16 32.22
CA LEU A 58 20.86 20.74 32.53
C LEU A 58 21.87 20.07 31.59
N LEU A 59 23.01 19.70 32.19
CA LEU A 59 24.03 18.87 31.58
C LEU A 59 23.55 17.41 31.71
N ILE A 60 23.18 16.75 30.62
CA ILE A 60 22.93 15.30 30.61
C ILE A 60 24.10 14.64 29.88
N GLY A 61 24.90 13.89 30.65
CA GLY A 61 25.93 13.01 30.15
C GLY A 61 25.32 11.81 29.43
N LEU A 62 25.78 11.57 28.20
CA LEU A 62 25.57 10.34 27.46
C LEU A 62 26.31 9.20 28.16
N VAL A 63 25.57 8.31 28.82
CA VAL A 63 26.06 6.97 29.19
C VAL A 63 25.54 6.01 28.13
N ALA A 64 26.45 5.58 27.25
CA ALA A 64 26.20 4.52 26.29
C ALA A 64 26.20 3.16 27.02
N SER A 65 25.03 2.72 27.46
CA SER A 65 24.83 1.35 27.94
C SER A 65 24.45 0.45 26.77
N CYS A 66 25.44 -0.25 26.21
CA CYS A 66 25.21 -1.45 25.40
C CYS A 66 24.65 -2.56 26.31
N LEU A 67 23.32 -2.60 26.48
CA LEU A 67 22.64 -3.77 27.01
C LEU A 67 22.14 -4.62 25.84
N LEU A 68 22.85 -5.71 25.55
CA LEU A 68 22.33 -6.85 24.79
C LEU A 68 21.25 -7.53 25.63
N ILE A 69 20.02 -7.01 25.59
CA ILE A 69 18.86 -7.74 26.08
C ILE A 69 18.47 -8.76 25.01
N ALA A 70 19.04 -9.95 25.10
CA ALA A 70 18.45 -11.14 24.51
C ALA A 70 17.25 -11.55 25.36
N SER A 71 16.12 -10.84 25.21
CA SER A 71 14.86 -11.32 25.76
C SER A 71 14.36 -12.43 24.84
N SER A 72 14.25 -13.63 25.39
CA SER A 72 13.43 -14.69 24.82
C SER A 72 11.97 -14.33 25.11
N TRP A 73 11.29 -13.74 24.12
CA TRP A 73 9.87 -13.43 24.20
C TRP A 73 9.10 -14.76 24.15
N GLY A 74 8.72 -15.27 25.32
CA GLY A 74 7.84 -16.43 25.44
C GLY A 74 6.47 -16.08 24.89
N ARG A 75 6.14 -16.59 23.69
CA ARG A 75 4.80 -16.53 23.11
C ARG A 75 3.85 -17.37 23.95
N GLY A 76 3.10 -16.73 24.84
CA GLY A 76 1.94 -17.32 25.51
C GLY A 76 0.67 -17.06 24.70
N GLY A 77 0.05 -18.11 24.16
CA GLY A 77 -1.31 -18.09 23.62
C GLY A 77 -1.40 -18.00 22.10
N GLU A 78 -1.78 -19.11 21.45
CA GLU A 78 -2.19 -19.20 20.02
C GLU A 78 -1.22 -18.61 18.99
N GLY A 79 0.08 -18.83 19.20
CA GLY A 79 1.11 -18.49 18.22
C GLY A 79 0.92 -19.26 16.92
N GLY A 80 0.42 -18.57 15.89
CA GLY A 80 0.58 -19.03 14.51
C GLY A 80 2.04 -19.42 14.29
N SER A 81 2.27 -20.58 13.67
CA SER A 81 3.63 -20.94 13.26
C SER A 81 4.19 -19.80 12.40
N ASP A 82 5.50 -19.54 12.43
CA ASP A 82 6.10 -18.44 11.64
C ASP A 82 5.91 -18.58 10.12
N SER A 83 5.31 -19.68 9.67
CA SER A 83 4.89 -19.95 8.29
C SER A 83 3.37 -19.95 8.10
N MET A 84 2.60 -19.40 9.04
CA MET A 84 1.15 -19.26 8.95
C MET A 84 0.68 -17.88 9.40
N ILE A 85 -0.32 -17.36 8.70
CA ILE A 85 -1.10 -16.19 9.12
C ILE A 85 -2.57 -16.61 9.11
N CYS A 86 -3.27 -16.41 10.22
CA CYS A 86 -4.67 -16.81 10.36
C CYS A 86 -4.94 -18.28 10.04
N GLY A 87 -4.03 -19.17 10.47
CA GLY A 87 -4.13 -20.61 10.20
C GLY A 87 -3.88 -21.00 8.74
N ARG A 88 -3.61 -20.03 7.84
CA ARG A 88 -3.27 -20.28 6.44
C ARG A 88 -1.76 -20.25 6.25
N THR A 89 -1.25 -21.22 5.50
CA THR A 89 0.18 -21.31 5.20
C THR A 89 0.59 -20.20 4.24
N ILE A 90 1.69 -19.52 4.57
CA ILE A 90 2.36 -18.56 3.69
C ILE A 90 3.62 -19.20 3.08
N GLY A 91 4.15 -18.61 2.00
CA GLY A 91 5.26 -19.18 1.24
C GLY A 91 6.64 -19.09 1.88
N ILE A 92 6.74 -18.41 3.03
CA ILE A 92 8.01 -18.16 3.74
C ILE A 92 7.90 -18.50 5.24
N ASN A 93 9.01 -18.42 5.95
CA ASN A 93 9.05 -18.41 7.40
C ASN A 93 9.50 -17.02 7.89
N LEU A 94 8.60 -16.30 8.57
CA LEU A 94 8.82 -14.93 9.02
C LEU A 94 9.97 -14.80 10.01
N SER A 95 10.30 -15.85 10.77
CA SER A 95 11.44 -15.85 11.69
C SER A 95 12.76 -16.33 11.07
N ARG A 96 12.76 -16.78 9.80
CA ARG A 96 13.95 -17.30 9.12
C ARG A 96 14.19 -16.55 7.82
N HIS A 97 14.99 -15.49 7.87
CA HIS A 97 15.27 -14.64 6.70
C HIS A 97 15.83 -15.39 5.48
N LYS A 98 16.50 -16.54 5.69
CA LYS A 98 16.99 -17.40 4.59
C LYS A 98 15.88 -18.00 3.73
N THR A 99 14.65 -18.03 4.23
CA THR A 99 13.46 -18.49 3.48
C THR A 99 12.81 -17.38 2.65
N TRP A 100 13.26 -16.13 2.81
CA TRP A 100 12.68 -15.00 2.12
C TRP A 100 13.24 -14.91 0.69
N HIS A 101 12.39 -14.58 -0.27
CA HIS A 101 12.80 -14.39 -1.67
C HIS A 101 13.66 -13.14 -1.88
N THR A 102 13.66 -12.21 -0.93
CA THR A 102 14.45 -10.98 -0.97
C THR A 102 15.32 -10.84 0.28
N PRO A 103 16.52 -10.25 0.17
CA PRO A 103 17.40 -10.03 1.31
C PRO A 103 16.74 -9.22 2.44
N TYR A 104 17.21 -9.46 3.67
CA TYR A 104 16.83 -8.67 4.84
C TYR A 104 17.50 -7.28 4.78
N THR A 105 16.70 -6.21 4.77
CA THR A 105 17.15 -4.82 4.64
C THR A 105 16.32 -3.90 5.55
N PRO A 106 16.61 -3.87 6.87
CA PRO A 106 15.73 -3.23 7.86
C PRO A 106 15.78 -1.71 7.82
N SER A 107 16.79 -1.12 7.18
CA SER A 107 16.96 0.33 7.12
C SER A 107 17.44 0.75 5.74
N LEU A 108 16.89 1.86 5.25
CA LEU A 108 17.49 2.68 4.20
C LEU A 108 18.27 3.86 4.79
N LEU A 109 18.16 4.14 6.08
CA LEU A 109 18.82 5.29 6.67
C LEU A 109 20.35 5.11 6.62
N SER A 110 21.02 6.03 5.92
CA SER A 110 22.44 6.29 6.15
C SER A 110 22.63 6.89 7.54
N ASP A 111 23.79 6.67 8.17
CA ASP A 111 24.15 7.34 9.43
C ASP A 111 23.79 8.84 9.33
N PRO A 112 22.96 9.36 10.26
CA PRO A 112 22.47 10.72 10.15
C PRO A 112 23.66 11.68 10.14
N THR A 113 23.79 12.47 9.08
CA THR A 113 24.72 13.60 9.10
C THR A 113 24.12 14.64 10.04
N ASN A 114 24.83 14.97 11.13
CA ASN A 114 24.37 15.88 12.20
C ASN A 114 23.88 17.27 11.74
N ASP A 115 24.06 17.63 10.46
CA ASP A 115 23.81 18.96 9.92
C ASP A 115 22.45 19.12 9.22
N LYS A 116 21.62 18.07 9.12
CA LYS A 116 20.34 18.12 8.40
C LYS A 116 19.17 17.76 9.31
N GLY A 117 18.25 18.71 9.51
CA GLY A 117 16.97 18.47 10.17
C GLY A 117 16.21 17.28 9.55
N GLY A 118 15.35 16.63 10.34
CA GLY A 118 14.65 15.40 9.93
C GLY A 118 13.41 15.61 9.06
N ILE A 119 12.76 14.50 8.73
CA ILE A 119 11.47 14.47 8.04
C ILE A 119 10.41 14.09 9.06
N LEU A 120 9.45 14.98 9.32
CA LEU A 120 8.31 14.71 10.18
C LEU A 120 7.12 14.22 9.36
N LEU A 121 6.66 13.01 9.66
CA LEU A 121 5.38 12.47 9.20
C LEU A 121 4.33 12.70 10.28
N LYS A 122 3.36 13.55 9.97
CA LYS A 122 2.25 13.89 10.87
C LYS A 122 0.90 13.61 10.23
N ASN A 123 -0.17 13.94 10.95
CA ASN A 123 -1.50 14.02 10.38
C ASN A 123 -1.55 14.97 9.20
N GLY A 124 -1.74 14.41 8.01
CA GLY A 124 -2.15 15.15 6.83
C GLY A 124 -3.55 14.69 6.47
N ASP A 125 -4.49 15.62 6.37
CA ASP A 125 -5.82 15.32 5.81
C ASP A 125 -5.73 15.04 4.27
N GLY A 126 -4.53 15.16 3.68
CA GLY A 126 -4.28 15.07 2.24
C GLY A 126 -3.84 13.73 1.68
N PHE A 127 -3.74 12.66 2.48
CA PHE A 127 -3.22 11.34 2.03
C PHE A 127 -4.22 10.51 1.21
N GLY A 128 -5.40 11.05 0.93
CA GLY A 128 -6.51 10.26 0.41
C GLY A 128 -6.94 9.18 1.42
N GLY A 129 -7.92 8.35 1.06
CA GLY A 129 -8.34 7.24 1.91
C GLY A 129 -7.43 6.01 1.81
N GLY A 130 -7.34 5.23 2.89
CA GLY A 130 -6.85 3.84 2.87
C GLY A 130 -5.36 3.68 2.56
N LEU A 131 -5.02 2.76 1.64
CA LEU A 131 -3.64 2.34 1.40
C LEU A 131 -2.75 3.40 0.70
N ASN A 132 -3.30 4.54 0.28
CA ASN A 132 -2.51 5.70 -0.18
C ASN A 132 -1.60 6.28 0.91
N HIS A 133 -2.00 6.18 2.18
CA HIS A 133 -1.15 6.55 3.31
C HIS A 133 0.10 5.67 3.40
N ILE A 134 -0.04 4.36 3.10
CA ILE A 134 1.08 3.43 3.11
C ILE A 134 2.07 3.78 2.00
N SER A 135 1.57 4.21 0.83
CA SER A 135 2.41 4.72 -0.25
C SER A 135 3.28 5.90 0.21
N CYS A 136 2.64 6.94 0.75
CA CYS A 136 3.37 8.12 1.20
C CYS A 136 4.33 7.81 2.36
N PHE A 137 3.94 6.88 3.24
CA PHE A 137 4.79 6.40 4.31
C PHE A 137 6.06 5.75 3.77
N PHE A 138 5.96 4.84 2.80
CA PHE A 138 7.14 4.22 2.21
C PHE A 138 7.97 5.18 1.35
N HIS A 139 7.34 6.14 0.67
CA HIS A 139 8.05 7.21 -0.03
C HIS A 139 8.81 8.16 0.89
N ALA A 140 8.40 8.30 2.15
CA ALA A 140 9.18 9.05 3.13
C ALA A 140 10.55 8.40 3.41
N PHE A 141 10.67 7.06 3.33
CA PHE A 141 11.97 6.39 3.42
C PHE A 141 12.86 6.69 2.22
N ASP A 142 12.28 6.74 1.03
CA ASP A 142 13.01 7.10 -0.18
C ASP A 142 13.52 8.55 -0.09
N LEU A 143 12.67 9.49 0.37
CA LEU A 143 13.05 10.88 0.60
C LEU A 143 14.10 11.01 1.70
N SER A 144 13.94 10.26 2.78
CA SER A 144 14.88 10.22 3.90
C SER A 144 16.27 9.75 3.48
N TYR A 145 16.35 8.71 2.65
CA TYR A 145 17.59 8.24 2.04
C TYR A 145 18.28 9.37 1.26
N ASP A 146 17.57 10.01 0.32
CA ASP A 146 18.16 11.05 -0.54
C ASP A 146 18.59 12.29 0.24
N LYS A 147 17.83 12.65 1.28
CA LYS A 147 18.14 13.80 2.13
C LYS A 147 19.16 13.49 3.22
N LYS A 148 19.45 12.21 3.48
CA LYS A 148 20.23 11.74 4.64
C LYS A 148 19.67 12.27 5.96
N ALA A 149 18.34 12.23 6.09
CA ALA A 149 17.61 12.86 7.18
C ALA A 149 16.78 11.81 7.93
N PRO A 150 16.79 11.77 9.28
CA PRO A 150 15.99 10.80 10.03
C PRO A 150 14.49 11.04 9.83
N ILE A 151 13.69 9.98 9.97
CA ILE A 151 12.23 10.07 9.96
C ILE A 151 11.71 10.14 11.39
N TYR A 152 10.87 11.13 11.63
CA TYR A 152 10.10 11.31 12.84
C TYR A 152 8.62 11.06 12.57
N ILE A 153 7.95 10.36 13.48
CA ILE A 153 6.49 10.15 13.45
C ILE A 153 5.93 10.57 14.80
N THR A 154 4.83 11.31 14.85
CA THR A 154 4.22 11.67 16.13
C THR A 154 3.20 10.61 16.58
N LYS A 155 3.08 10.38 17.89
CA LYS A 155 2.11 9.45 18.47
C LYS A 155 0.66 9.80 18.12
N ASP A 156 0.37 11.07 17.82
CA ASP A 156 -0.95 11.55 17.41
C ASP A 156 -1.24 11.34 15.90
N ALA A 157 -0.31 10.75 15.13
CA ALA A 157 -0.52 10.44 13.71
C ALA A 157 -1.67 9.41 13.53
N LYS A 158 -2.87 9.89 13.22
CA LYS A 158 -4.11 9.17 12.93
C LYS A 158 -3.92 8.05 11.92
N TRP A 159 -3.17 8.28 10.83
CA TRP A 159 -2.96 7.23 9.82
C TRP A 159 -2.27 5.98 10.39
N LEU A 160 -1.39 6.16 11.39
CA LEU A 160 -0.74 5.06 12.08
C LEU A 160 -1.78 4.23 12.83
N TRP A 161 -2.69 4.88 13.54
CA TRP A 161 -3.77 4.26 14.32
C TRP A 161 -4.96 3.75 13.52
N GLN A 162 -5.27 4.38 12.39
CA GLN A 162 -6.46 4.09 11.59
C GLN A 162 -6.17 3.13 10.44
N ILE A 163 -4.91 3.04 10.00
CA ILE A 163 -4.53 2.28 8.81
C ILE A 163 -3.44 1.27 9.14
N LEU A 164 -2.25 1.71 9.57
CA LEU A 164 -1.13 0.77 9.76
C LEU A 164 -1.41 -0.22 10.91
N LEU A 165 -1.76 0.27 12.10
CA LEU A 165 -1.98 -0.58 13.27
C LEU A 165 -3.17 -1.54 13.10
N PRO A 166 -4.31 -1.13 12.51
CA PRO A 166 -5.39 -2.06 12.20
C PRO A 166 -5.02 -3.11 11.13
N LEU A 167 -4.14 -2.77 10.19
CA LEU A 167 -3.58 -3.74 9.24
C LEU A 167 -2.51 -4.64 9.87
N PHE A 168 -1.89 -4.25 10.98
CA PHE A 168 -0.86 -5.05 11.65
C PHE A 168 -1.07 -5.02 13.16
N PRO A 169 -2.14 -5.65 13.68
CA PRO A 169 -2.48 -5.58 15.10
C PRO A 169 -1.45 -6.37 15.91
N PHE A 170 -0.68 -5.64 16.70
CA PHE A 170 0.32 -6.18 17.61
C PHE A 170 -0.33 -7.01 18.70
N SER A 171 0.07 -8.27 18.81
CA SER A 171 -0.38 -9.16 19.89
C SER A 171 0.58 -9.16 21.08
N GLY A 172 0.06 -9.45 22.27
CA GLY A 172 0.88 -9.80 23.43
C GLY A 172 1.48 -8.64 24.24
N THR A 173 1.57 -7.42 23.71
CA THR A 173 2.04 -6.25 24.48
C THR A 173 0.85 -5.46 25.03
N THR A 174 0.71 -5.37 26.35
CA THR A 174 -0.37 -4.59 27.00
C THR A 174 0.00 -3.12 27.18
N ALA A 175 1.29 -2.80 27.31
CA ALA A 175 1.74 -1.42 27.48
C ALA A 175 1.86 -0.69 26.13
N ALA A 176 1.32 0.53 26.05
CA ALA A 176 1.42 1.36 24.85
C ALA A 176 2.87 1.68 24.47
N ASP A 177 3.74 1.89 25.46
CA ASP A 177 5.15 2.23 25.23
C ASP A 177 5.95 1.10 24.60
N GLU A 178 5.64 -0.16 24.92
CA GLU A 178 6.27 -1.32 24.29
C GLU A 178 5.90 -1.42 22.80
N LYS A 179 4.65 -1.08 22.44
CA LYS A 179 4.22 -1.02 21.04
C LYS A 179 4.98 0.04 20.26
N TRP A 180 5.22 1.20 20.87
CA TRP A 180 5.99 2.26 20.25
C TRP A 180 7.44 1.88 20.02
N ALA A 181 8.12 1.35 21.04
CA ALA A 181 9.51 0.90 20.89
C ALA A 181 9.64 -0.21 19.84
N MET A 182 8.65 -1.11 19.76
CA MET A 182 8.60 -2.15 18.74
C MET A 182 8.42 -1.56 17.33
N LEU A 183 7.51 -0.59 17.15
CA LEU A 183 7.31 0.09 15.88
C LEU A 183 8.56 0.88 15.46
N GLU A 184 9.18 1.63 16.35
CA GLU A 184 10.46 2.32 16.08
C GLU A 184 11.51 1.34 15.56
N LYS A 185 11.64 0.18 16.21
CA LYS A 185 12.60 -0.86 15.83
C LYS A 185 12.28 -1.48 14.46
N ILE A 186 11.01 -1.77 14.18
CA ILE A 186 10.60 -2.41 12.91
C ILE A 186 10.73 -1.43 11.74
N LEU A 187 10.27 -0.20 11.95
CA LEU A 187 10.23 0.81 10.90
C LEU A 187 11.59 1.51 10.74
N GLY A 188 12.47 1.47 11.76
CA GLY A 188 13.71 2.23 11.76
C GLY A 188 13.46 3.74 11.82
N VAL A 189 12.48 4.19 12.61
CA VAL A 189 12.08 5.60 12.75
C VAL A 189 12.09 6.00 14.22
N THR A 190 12.02 7.31 14.49
CA THR A 190 11.81 7.82 15.85
C THR A 190 10.35 8.27 16.04
N ILE A 191 9.70 7.76 17.08
CA ILE A 191 8.33 8.11 17.44
C ILE A 191 8.36 9.18 18.55
N LEU A 192 7.86 10.36 18.21
CA LEU A 192 7.78 11.54 19.07
C LEU A 192 6.44 11.61 19.80
N GLU A 193 6.44 12.14 21.02
CA GLU A 193 5.19 12.39 21.75
C GLU A 193 4.27 13.36 21.00
N SER A 194 4.82 14.49 20.54
CA SER A 194 4.12 15.47 19.71
C SER A 194 5.11 16.36 18.95
N GLU A 195 4.62 17.05 17.90
CA GLU A 195 5.39 18.07 17.18
C GLU A 195 5.87 19.19 18.13
N HIS A 196 5.02 19.58 19.09
CA HIS A 196 5.31 20.64 20.04
C HIS A 196 6.47 20.27 20.98
N THR A 197 6.41 19.07 21.58
CA THR A 197 7.47 18.58 22.48
C THR A 197 8.80 18.49 21.77
N ALA A 198 8.82 18.01 20.52
CA ALA A 198 10.04 17.90 19.73
C ALA A 198 10.68 19.27 19.43
N LYS A 199 9.87 20.26 19.06
CA LYS A 199 10.34 21.65 18.86
C LYS A 199 10.91 22.28 20.13
N LEU A 200 10.30 22.02 21.29
CA LEU A 200 10.84 22.49 22.58
C LEU A 200 12.20 21.87 22.91
N SER A 201 12.46 20.64 22.46
CA SER A 201 13.77 19.98 22.58
C SER A 201 14.80 20.44 21.53
N GLY A 202 14.46 21.39 20.68
CA GLY A 202 15.36 21.91 19.64
C GLY A 202 15.48 21.01 18.41
N LEU A 203 14.60 20.03 18.22
CA LEU A 203 14.58 19.22 17.01
C LEU A 203 14.06 20.06 15.83
N GLU A 204 14.85 20.07 14.76
CA GLU A 204 14.46 20.66 13.49
C GLU A 204 13.99 19.58 12.52
N PHE A 205 12.89 19.82 11.84
CA PHE A 205 12.35 18.92 10.83
C PHE A 205 11.56 19.67 9.77
N LYS A 206 11.47 19.06 8.59
CA LYS A 206 10.55 19.43 7.51
C LYS A 206 9.35 18.50 7.52
N THR A 207 8.18 19.02 7.22
CA THR A 207 6.97 18.22 6.99
C THR A 207 6.63 18.30 5.51
N PRO A 208 7.04 17.30 4.71
CA PRO A 208 6.70 17.25 3.28
C PRO A 208 5.19 17.30 3.08
N ALA A 209 4.77 17.92 1.99
CA ALA A 209 3.36 17.91 1.63
C ALA A 209 2.94 16.48 1.21
N THR A 210 1.67 16.15 1.37
CA THR A 210 1.22 14.79 1.07
C THR A 210 1.35 14.44 -0.41
N ASN A 211 0.98 15.36 -1.30
CA ASN A 211 1.18 15.18 -2.74
C ASN A 211 2.67 15.04 -3.08
N GLU A 212 3.55 15.78 -2.40
CA GLU A 212 5.00 15.63 -2.56
C GLU A 212 5.43 14.20 -2.23
N LEU A 213 5.01 13.63 -1.09
CA LEU A 213 5.33 12.24 -0.74
C LEU A 213 4.67 11.23 -1.67
N PHE A 214 3.41 11.43 -2.05
CA PHE A 214 2.70 10.50 -2.91
C PHE A 214 3.39 10.34 -4.27
N TYR A 215 3.93 11.42 -4.83
CA TYR A 215 4.66 11.42 -6.10
C TYR A 215 6.18 11.34 -5.94
N TYR A 216 6.68 11.20 -4.72
CA TYR A 216 8.11 11.20 -4.46
C TYR A 216 8.78 9.98 -5.08
N HIS A 217 9.91 10.22 -5.73
CA HIS A 217 10.76 9.18 -6.26
C HIS A 217 12.22 9.56 -6.05
N SER A 218 12.97 8.63 -5.48
CA SER A 218 14.43 8.75 -5.42
C SER A 218 15.03 8.42 -6.78
N SER A 219 15.97 9.26 -7.24
CA SER A 219 16.83 8.99 -8.40
C SER A 219 17.98 8.02 -8.08
N ASP A 220 18.28 7.86 -6.79
CA ASP A 220 19.50 7.19 -6.33
C ASP A 220 19.22 5.75 -5.87
N LEU A 221 17.97 5.43 -5.56
CA LEU A 221 17.53 4.09 -5.15
C LEU A 221 17.09 3.25 -6.35
N THR A 222 17.66 2.05 -6.46
CA THR A 222 17.20 1.03 -7.41
C THR A 222 15.88 0.41 -6.96
N SER A 223 15.07 -0.08 -7.91
CA SER A 223 13.85 -0.86 -7.61
C SER A 223 14.10 -2.03 -6.65
N SER A 224 15.27 -2.67 -6.74
CA SER A 224 15.62 -3.79 -5.86
C SER A 224 15.87 -3.33 -4.43
N THR A 225 16.53 -2.19 -4.23
CA THR A 225 16.77 -1.63 -2.90
C THR A 225 15.46 -1.27 -2.23
N ILE A 226 14.58 -0.59 -2.96
CA ILE A 226 13.24 -0.19 -2.52
C ILE A 226 12.42 -1.43 -2.12
N ARG A 227 12.33 -2.42 -3.01
CA ARG A 227 11.62 -3.68 -2.75
C ARG A 227 12.15 -4.37 -1.49
N ASN A 228 13.46 -4.61 -1.42
CA ASN A 228 14.04 -5.39 -0.32
C ASN A 228 13.76 -4.72 1.04
N HIS A 229 13.84 -3.40 1.10
CA HIS A 229 13.52 -2.66 2.32
C HIS A 229 12.04 -2.77 2.71
N ARG A 230 11.13 -2.47 1.77
CA ARG A 230 9.69 -2.49 2.01
C ARG A 230 9.20 -3.89 2.37
N ASP A 231 9.68 -4.92 1.66
CA ASP A 231 9.41 -6.31 1.98
C ASP A 231 9.88 -6.68 3.40
N THR A 232 11.05 -6.18 3.82
CA THR A 232 11.58 -6.44 5.17
C THR A 232 10.66 -5.85 6.23
N ILE A 233 10.25 -4.58 6.08
CA ILE A 233 9.31 -3.93 6.99
C ILE A 233 7.98 -4.70 7.03
N LEU A 234 7.40 -5.02 5.86
CA LEU A 234 6.12 -5.75 5.79
C LEU A 234 6.20 -7.10 6.51
N ARG A 235 7.26 -7.89 6.28
CA ARG A 235 7.44 -9.20 6.94
C ARG A 235 7.60 -9.06 8.45
N GLN A 236 8.35 -8.06 8.91
CA GLN A 236 8.49 -7.81 10.34
C GLN A 236 7.16 -7.38 10.97
N LEU A 237 6.38 -6.53 10.31
CA LEU A 237 5.03 -6.16 10.76
C LEU A 237 4.14 -7.41 10.86
N PHE A 238 4.10 -8.25 9.82
CA PHE A 238 3.34 -9.50 9.83
C PHE A 238 3.82 -10.49 10.91
N GLN A 239 5.11 -10.48 11.25
CA GLN A 239 5.65 -11.34 12.31
C GLN A 239 5.11 -10.97 13.70
N GLN A 240 4.74 -9.71 13.91
CA GLN A 240 4.16 -9.22 15.16
C GLN A 240 2.61 -9.21 15.16
N SER A 241 2.00 -9.26 13.96
CA SER A 241 0.56 -9.34 13.81
C SER A 241 0.01 -10.64 14.40
N ALA A 242 -0.76 -10.57 15.48
CA ALA A 242 -1.67 -11.65 15.83
C ALA A 242 -3.06 -11.12 16.14
N GLY A 243 -4.08 -11.95 15.89
CA GLY A 243 -5.47 -11.62 16.22
C GLY A 243 -6.30 -10.96 15.11
N VAL A 244 -5.76 -10.66 13.92
CA VAL A 244 -6.58 -10.15 12.78
C VAL A 244 -7.67 -11.15 12.34
N CYS A 245 -7.41 -12.42 12.62
CA CYS A 245 -8.05 -13.55 11.99
C CYS A 245 -9.49 -13.77 12.45
N SER A 246 -9.85 -13.26 13.63
CA SER A 246 -11.24 -13.26 14.12
C SER A 246 -12.12 -12.33 13.29
N GLY A 247 -11.61 -11.18 12.88
CA GLY A 247 -12.31 -10.21 12.03
C GLY A 247 -12.59 -10.76 10.63
N VAL A 248 -11.57 -11.36 9.98
CA VAL A 248 -11.70 -11.98 8.65
C VAL A 248 -12.74 -13.10 8.64
N SER A 249 -12.74 -13.91 9.71
CA SER A 249 -13.67 -15.04 9.86
C SER A 249 -15.10 -14.57 10.16
N ALA A 250 -15.26 -13.58 11.05
CA ALA A 250 -16.57 -13.05 11.41
C ALA A 250 -17.21 -12.28 10.26
N ALA A 251 -16.44 -11.44 9.57
CA ALA A 251 -16.97 -10.53 8.56
C ALA A 251 -17.42 -11.26 7.28
N ALA A 252 -16.75 -12.35 6.92
CA ALA A 252 -17.16 -13.11 5.75
C ALA A 252 -18.36 -14.05 6.01
N LYS A 253 -18.83 -14.18 7.27
CA LYS A 253 -19.74 -15.27 7.73
C LYS A 253 -19.29 -16.67 7.30
N ILE A 254 -18.06 -16.79 6.84
CA ILE A 254 -17.39 -18.05 6.57
C ILE A 254 -17.10 -18.60 7.95
N GLN A 255 -17.59 -19.79 8.28
CA GLN A 255 -17.21 -20.42 9.54
C GLN A 255 -15.67 -20.33 9.67
N GLN A 256 -15.17 -19.94 10.83
CA GLN A 256 -13.72 -19.73 11.05
C GLN A 256 -12.89 -20.95 10.60
N THR A 257 -13.49 -22.14 10.67
CA THR A 257 -12.97 -23.42 10.16
C THR A 257 -12.87 -23.50 8.62
N SER A 258 -13.78 -22.87 7.86
CA SER A 258 -13.73 -22.85 6.40
C SER A 258 -12.76 -21.79 5.85
N VAL A 259 -12.56 -20.62 6.46
CA VAL A 259 -11.49 -19.69 6.00
C VAL A 259 -10.11 -20.33 6.17
N GLN A 260 -9.90 -21.09 7.24
CA GLN A 260 -8.60 -21.69 7.54
C GLN A 260 -8.26 -22.90 6.65
N LYS A 261 -9.26 -23.62 6.14
CA LYS A 261 -9.05 -24.90 5.44
C LYS A 261 -9.60 -24.96 4.02
N ALA A 262 -10.62 -24.17 3.68
CA ALA A 262 -11.22 -24.19 2.35
C ALA A 262 -10.36 -23.38 1.38
N LYS A 263 -10.29 -23.84 0.13
CA LYS A 263 -9.72 -23.02 -0.94
C LYS A 263 -10.71 -21.94 -1.34
N TYR A 264 -10.22 -20.73 -1.60
CA TYR A 264 -11.04 -19.63 -2.07
C TYR A 264 -10.25 -18.63 -2.93
N THR A 265 -11.00 -17.90 -3.74
CA THR A 265 -10.50 -16.78 -4.54
C THR A 265 -11.03 -15.47 -3.97
N VAL A 266 -10.23 -14.41 -4.02
CA VAL A 266 -10.71 -13.04 -3.79
C VAL A 266 -10.54 -12.24 -5.07
N MET A 267 -11.61 -11.55 -5.44
CA MET A 267 -11.65 -10.61 -6.55
C MET A 267 -11.93 -9.22 -6.00
N HIS A 268 -11.01 -8.29 -6.24
CA HIS A 268 -11.15 -6.90 -5.80
C HIS A 268 -11.58 -6.02 -6.97
N LEU A 269 -12.83 -5.54 -6.92
CA LEU A 269 -13.39 -4.63 -7.90
C LEU A 269 -13.16 -3.19 -7.45
N SER A 270 -12.51 -2.40 -8.29
CA SER A 270 -12.19 -1.00 -7.97
C SER A 270 -13.17 -0.02 -8.61
N PRO A 271 -13.20 1.25 -8.15
CA PRO A 271 -14.05 2.28 -8.74
C PRO A 271 -13.84 2.44 -10.25
N ARG A 272 -14.92 2.72 -10.99
CA ARG A 272 -14.81 3.12 -12.42
C ARG A 272 -13.87 4.28 -12.67
N ALA A 273 -13.76 5.19 -11.70
CA ALA A 273 -12.81 6.30 -11.74
C ALA A 273 -11.35 5.83 -11.94
N THR A 274 -11.02 4.61 -11.53
CA THR A 274 -9.69 4.01 -11.75
C THR A 274 -9.40 3.78 -13.24
N GLY A 275 -10.43 3.63 -14.09
CA GLY A 275 -10.29 3.48 -15.54
C GLY A 275 -9.60 4.67 -16.21
N GLY A 276 -9.75 5.88 -15.67
CA GLY A 276 -9.05 7.08 -16.15
C GLY A 276 -7.52 6.98 -16.05
N TYR A 277 -7.03 6.03 -15.25
CA TYR A 277 -5.61 5.79 -15.05
C TYR A 277 -5.03 4.63 -15.85
N LEU A 278 -5.88 3.72 -16.33
CA LEU A 278 -5.47 2.55 -17.10
C LEU A 278 -4.64 2.94 -18.33
N GLY A 279 -5.02 4.01 -19.03
CA GLY A 279 -4.28 4.48 -20.21
C GLY A 279 -2.83 4.87 -19.90
N LYS A 280 -2.60 5.52 -18.74
CA LYS A 280 -1.24 5.88 -18.29
C LYS A 280 -0.44 4.63 -17.92
N LEU A 281 -1.07 3.69 -17.21
CA LEU A 281 -0.43 2.43 -16.85
C LEU A 281 -0.08 1.59 -18.08
N ASN A 282 -0.99 1.48 -19.05
CA ASN A 282 -0.77 0.73 -20.27
C ASN A 282 0.38 1.34 -21.10
N ALA A 283 0.41 2.67 -21.22
CA ALA A 283 1.48 3.38 -21.92
C ALA A 283 2.85 3.16 -21.25
N ALA A 284 2.90 3.20 -19.91
CA ALA A 284 4.15 3.06 -19.16
C ALA A 284 4.65 1.61 -19.08
N THR A 285 3.74 0.64 -18.96
CA THR A 285 4.09 -0.80 -18.94
C THR A 285 4.28 -1.39 -20.34
N GLY A 286 3.76 -0.73 -21.38
CA GLY A 286 3.69 -1.27 -22.74
C GLY A 286 2.74 -2.47 -22.88
N ARG A 287 1.81 -2.65 -21.94
CA ARG A 287 0.87 -3.79 -21.88
C ARG A 287 -0.57 -3.31 -21.86
N ASP A 288 -1.48 -4.10 -22.43
CA ASP A 288 -2.91 -3.85 -22.26
C ASP A 288 -3.41 -4.55 -21.00
N ASN A 289 -3.77 -3.77 -19.99
CA ASN A 289 -4.30 -4.26 -18.72
C ASN A 289 -5.84 -4.15 -18.64
N SER A 290 -6.52 -3.89 -19.76
CA SER A 290 -8.00 -3.74 -19.82
C SER A 290 -8.74 -4.93 -19.23
N ALA A 291 -8.32 -6.15 -19.53
CA ALA A 291 -8.97 -7.37 -19.04
C ALA A 291 -8.96 -7.47 -17.50
N ALA A 292 -7.87 -7.04 -16.85
CA ALA A 292 -7.75 -7.03 -15.40
C ALA A 292 -8.57 -5.91 -14.74
N LEU A 293 -8.82 -4.80 -15.44
CA LEU A 293 -9.75 -3.75 -15.01
C LEU A 293 -11.20 -4.21 -15.14
N GLU A 294 -11.58 -4.76 -16.30
CA GLU A 294 -12.96 -5.10 -16.63
C GLU A 294 -13.45 -6.40 -15.97
N MET A 295 -12.52 -7.28 -15.60
CA MET A 295 -12.75 -8.58 -14.97
C MET A 295 -13.94 -9.33 -15.57
N THR A 296 -13.95 -9.55 -16.89
CA THR A 296 -15.07 -10.24 -17.55
C THR A 296 -15.23 -11.69 -17.08
N PRO A 297 -16.43 -12.31 -17.21
CA PRO A 297 -16.60 -13.72 -16.85
C PRO A 297 -15.56 -14.63 -17.51
N ASN A 298 -15.32 -14.46 -18.81
CA ASN A 298 -14.32 -15.23 -19.54
C ASN A 298 -12.90 -15.03 -18.99
N TYR A 299 -12.54 -13.80 -18.61
CA TYR A 299 -11.26 -13.51 -17.98
C TYR A 299 -11.11 -14.29 -16.67
N ILE A 300 -12.10 -14.22 -15.78
CA ILE A 300 -12.10 -14.91 -14.48
C ILE A 300 -12.05 -16.44 -14.68
N ILE A 301 -12.92 -17.00 -15.52
CA ILE A 301 -13.01 -18.44 -15.78
C ILE A 301 -11.68 -18.97 -16.32
N SER A 302 -11.05 -18.26 -17.26
CA SER A 302 -9.79 -18.67 -17.86
C SER A 302 -8.62 -18.70 -16.86
N ILE A 303 -8.69 -17.93 -15.77
CA ILE A 303 -7.71 -17.93 -14.67
C ILE A 303 -8.04 -19.07 -13.70
N LEU A 304 -9.29 -19.21 -13.28
CA LEU A 304 -9.67 -20.13 -12.21
C LEU A 304 -9.77 -21.59 -12.65
N LYS A 305 -10.17 -21.86 -13.89
CA LYS A 305 -10.27 -23.21 -14.46
C LYS A 305 -8.93 -23.96 -14.41
N PRO A 306 -7.81 -23.46 -14.94
CA PRO A 306 -6.53 -24.18 -14.89
C PRO A 306 -5.96 -24.32 -13.48
N LEU A 307 -6.37 -23.46 -12.53
CA LEU A 307 -6.00 -23.58 -11.12
C LEU A 307 -6.85 -24.59 -10.35
N GLY A 308 -7.93 -25.11 -10.96
CA GLY A 308 -8.92 -25.94 -10.28
C GLY A 308 -9.58 -25.18 -9.12
N LEU A 309 -9.93 -23.91 -9.33
CA LEU A 309 -10.58 -23.04 -8.34
C LEU A 309 -12.00 -22.61 -8.78
N LEU A 310 -12.49 -23.03 -9.94
CA LEU A 310 -13.82 -22.66 -10.45
C LEU A 310 -14.97 -23.32 -9.67
N GLN A 311 -14.66 -24.31 -8.83
CA GLN A 311 -15.59 -24.98 -7.91
C GLN A 311 -15.51 -24.45 -6.47
N ASN A 312 -14.66 -23.45 -6.22
CA ASN A 312 -14.42 -22.86 -4.90
C ASN A 312 -15.03 -21.47 -4.80
N ASP A 313 -15.35 -21.02 -3.59
CA ASP A 313 -15.93 -19.70 -3.37
C ASP A 313 -15.04 -18.58 -3.95
N VAL A 314 -15.69 -17.62 -4.62
CA VAL A 314 -15.08 -16.40 -5.14
C VAL A 314 -15.67 -15.21 -4.39
N PHE A 315 -14.92 -14.65 -3.46
CA PHE A 315 -15.35 -13.49 -2.70
C PHE A 315 -15.09 -12.20 -3.46
N VAL A 316 -16.14 -11.44 -3.70
CA VAL A 316 -16.07 -10.12 -4.30
C VAL A 316 -15.95 -9.08 -3.19
N VAL A 317 -14.87 -8.31 -3.23
CA VAL A 317 -14.59 -7.21 -2.30
C VAL A 317 -14.37 -5.90 -3.07
N GLY A 318 -14.39 -4.78 -2.35
CA GLY A 318 -14.21 -3.43 -2.89
C GLY A 318 -15.40 -2.51 -2.65
N GLU A 319 -15.16 -1.20 -2.74
CA GLU A 319 -16.16 -0.14 -2.50
C GLU A 319 -17.33 -0.20 -3.50
N HIS A 320 -17.11 -0.80 -4.68
CA HIS A 320 -18.07 -0.88 -5.78
C HIS A 320 -18.75 -2.25 -5.93
N GLN A 321 -18.76 -3.10 -4.90
CA GLN A 321 -19.58 -4.32 -4.93
C GLN A 321 -21.10 -4.05 -5.12
N ASN A 322 -21.50 -2.78 -4.97
CA ASN A 322 -22.84 -2.26 -5.20
C ASN A 322 -23.01 -1.55 -6.55
N ASP A 323 -21.97 -1.40 -7.39
CA ASP A 323 -22.15 -0.94 -8.78
C ASP A 323 -22.85 -2.04 -9.55
N GLU A 324 -24.16 -1.85 -9.75
CA GLU A 324 -25.04 -2.91 -10.20
C GLU A 324 -24.63 -3.46 -11.56
N LEU A 325 -24.10 -2.66 -12.49
CA LEU A 325 -23.96 -3.13 -13.88
C LEU A 325 -22.85 -4.20 -14.03
N GLU A 326 -21.65 -3.92 -13.53
CA GLU A 326 -20.49 -4.82 -13.68
C GLU A 326 -20.65 -6.07 -12.83
N VAL A 327 -21.12 -5.87 -11.60
CA VAL A 327 -21.37 -6.98 -10.69
C VAL A 327 -22.54 -7.82 -11.18
N THR A 328 -23.61 -7.24 -11.72
CA THR A 328 -24.74 -8.02 -12.26
C THR A 328 -24.32 -8.93 -13.40
N ARG A 329 -23.47 -8.48 -14.33
CA ARG A 329 -22.94 -9.34 -15.40
C ARG A 329 -22.25 -10.59 -14.83
N LEU A 330 -21.45 -10.42 -13.79
CA LEU A 330 -20.72 -11.53 -13.16
C LEU A 330 -21.66 -12.52 -12.47
N PHE A 331 -22.70 -12.02 -11.80
CA PHE A 331 -23.70 -12.86 -11.14
C PHE A 331 -24.76 -13.43 -12.11
N GLN A 332 -24.72 -13.08 -13.40
CA GLN A 332 -25.57 -13.67 -14.44
C GLN A 332 -24.86 -14.78 -15.21
N ASP A 333 -23.54 -14.87 -15.11
CA ASP A 333 -22.78 -15.93 -15.76
C ASP A 333 -23.06 -17.29 -15.09
N PRO A 334 -23.49 -18.33 -15.84
CA PRO A 334 -23.88 -19.62 -15.26
C PRO A 334 -22.79 -20.36 -14.49
N ASP A 335 -21.52 -20.16 -14.86
CA ASP A 335 -20.39 -20.82 -14.21
C ASP A 335 -19.99 -20.07 -12.95
N LEU A 336 -19.98 -18.73 -12.99
CA LEU A 336 -19.61 -17.90 -11.83
C LEU A 336 -20.72 -17.76 -10.80
N LEU A 337 -22.00 -17.75 -11.20
CA LEU A 337 -23.15 -17.59 -10.30
C LEU A 337 -23.14 -18.60 -9.13
N LYS A 338 -22.62 -19.81 -9.36
CA LYS A 338 -22.60 -20.89 -8.36
C LYS A 338 -21.58 -20.63 -7.24
N VAL A 339 -20.51 -19.91 -7.55
CA VAL A 339 -19.34 -19.75 -6.67
C VAL A 339 -19.13 -18.34 -6.16
N MET A 340 -19.66 -17.33 -6.83
CA MET A 340 -19.48 -15.93 -6.43
C MET A 340 -20.28 -15.58 -5.18
N LYS A 341 -19.63 -14.88 -4.24
CA LYS A 341 -20.21 -14.38 -3.00
C LYS A 341 -19.86 -12.91 -2.84
N LYS A 342 -20.87 -12.05 -2.66
CA LYS A 342 -20.64 -10.66 -2.22
C LYS A 342 -20.46 -10.65 -0.71
N ILE A 343 -19.46 -9.93 -0.22
CA ILE A 343 -19.22 -9.80 1.22
C ILE A 343 -18.98 -8.34 1.61
N GLN A 344 -19.64 -7.91 2.68
CA GLN A 344 -19.50 -6.58 3.25
C GLN A 344 -18.59 -6.69 4.47
N VAL A 345 -17.32 -6.34 4.30
CA VAL A 345 -16.31 -6.36 5.37
C VAL A 345 -15.54 -5.04 5.33
N ASP A 346 -15.00 -4.59 6.46
CA ASP A 346 -14.19 -3.37 6.49
C ASP A 346 -12.90 -3.53 5.66
N GLN A 347 -12.27 -2.42 5.30
CA GLN A 347 -11.12 -2.39 4.40
C GLN A 347 -9.96 -3.28 4.88
N ASN A 348 -9.69 -3.35 6.18
CA ASN A 348 -8.58 -4.14 6.70
C ASN A 348 -8.86 -5.64 6.57
N ASN A 349 -10.10 -6.04 6.89
CA ASN A 349 -10.54 -7.42 6.69
C ASN A 349 -10.58 -7.81 5.20
N GLN A 350 -10.91 -6.89 4.28
CA GLN A 350 -10.83 -7.13 2.83
C GLN A 350 -9.37 -7.42 2.42
N VAL A 351 -8.43 -6.60 2.89
CA VAL A 351 -6.99 -6.77 2.61
C VAL A 351 -6.50 -8.12 3.10
N TYR A 352 -6.83 -8.54 4.33
CA TYR A 352 -6.40 -9.85 4.84
C TYR A 352 -7.05 -11.02 4.13
N LEU A 353 -8.35 -10.93 3.80
CA LEU A 353 -9.01 -11.98 3.03
C LEU A 353 -8.29 -12.17 1.69
N ALA A 354 -7.99 -11.06 1.00
CA ALA A 354 -7.27 -11.03 -0.27
C ALA A 354 -5.82 -11.51 -0.15
N LEU A 355 -5.12 -11.14 0.91
CA LEU A 355 -3.74 -11.54 1.20
C LEU A 355 -3.60 -13.05 1.31
N LEU A 356 -4.58 -13.71 1.95
CA LEU A 356 -4.49 -15.13 2.31
C LEU A 356 -5.23 -16.08 1.33
N ALA A 357 -5.87 -15.52 0.30
CA ALA A 357 -6.59 -16.28 -0.72
C ALA A 357 -5.66 -17.20 -1.53
N ASP A 358 -6.19 -18.33 -2.01
CA ASP A 358 -5.47 -19.26 -2.90
C ASP A 358 -5.23 -18.67 -4.29
N ALA A 359 -6.10 -17.74 -4.71
CA ALA A 359 -5.91 -16.86 -5.83
C ALA A 359 -6.45 -15.46 -5.52
N TYR A 360 -5.72 -14.43 -5.95
CA TYR A 360 -6.14 -13.04 -5.84
C TYR A 360 -6.21 -12.41 -7.23
N LEU A 361 -7.36 -11.84 -7.57
CA LEU A 361 -7.59 -11.09 -8.81
C LEU A 361 -7.79 -9.62 -8.42
N GLY A 362 -6.87 -8.77 -8.85
CA GLY A 362 -6.86 -7.35 -8.51
C GLY A 362 -6.84 -6.46 -9.74
N ASN A 363 -7.25 -5.22 -9.56
CA ASN A 363 -7.20 -4.19 -10.60
C ASN A 363 -5.85 -3.47 -10.53
N PRO A 364 -5.07 -3.45 -11.62
CA PRO A 364 -3.74 -2.86 -11.60
C PRO A 364 -3.72 -1.33 -11.55
N ALA A 365 -4.84 -0.67 -11.83
CA ALA A 365 -5.01 0.79 -11.70
C ALA A 365 -5.48 1.21 -10.30
N ASP A 366 -5.53 0.29 -9.34
CA ASP A 366 -5.97 0.55 -7.98
C ASP A 366 -4.84 0.34 -6.97
N VAL A 367 -4.59 1.36 -6.16
CA VAL A 367 -3.49 1.38 -5.19
C VAL A 367 -3.68 0.29 -4.13
N THR A 368 -4.92 0.02 -3.72
CA THR A 368 -5.20 -1.02 -2.74
C THR A 368 -4.81 -2.40 -3.27
N SER A 369 -5.17 -2.68 -4.52
CA SER A 369 -4.85 -3.93 -5.21
C SER A 369 -3.35 -4.11 -5.41
N MET A 370 -2.63 -3.03 -5.78
CA MET A 370 -1.18 -3.03 -5.88
C MET A 370 -0.52 -3.39 -4.55
N TRP A 371 -0.99 -2.81 -3.45
CA TRP A 371 -0.46 -3.11 -2.12
C TRP A 371 -0.77 -4.54 -1.66
N ILE A 372 -1.98 -5.05 -1.91
CA ILE A 372 -2.31 -6.46 -1.65
C ILE A 372 -1.36 -7.37 -2.41
N ALA A 373 -1.14 -7.12 -3.70
CA ALA A 373 -0.21 -7.90 -4.50
C ALA A 373 1.22 -7.84 -3.93
N ARG A 374 1.72 -6.66 -3.57
CA ARG A 374 3.06 -6.51 -2.96
C ARG A 374 3.19 -7.29 -1.65
N MET A 375 2.20 -7.19 -0.76
CA MET A 375 2.20 -7.93 0.50
C MET A 375 2.15 -9.45 0.27
N ARG A 376 1.33 -9.91 -0.69
CA ARG A 376 1.28 -11.33 -1.09
C ARG A 376 2.67 -11.83 -1.51
N TYR A 377 3.36 -11.11 -2.39
CA TYR A 377 4.72 -11.48 -2.80
C TYR A 377 5.74 -11.39 -1.67
N ALA A 378 5.64 -10.38 -0.80
CA ALA A 378 6.49 -10.29 0.39
C ALA A 378 6.34 -11.54 1.28
N LEU A 379 5.14 -12.14 1.31
CA LEU A 379 4.83 -13.38 2.04
C LEU A 379 5.07 -14.67 1.23
N GLY A 380 5.60 -14.59 0.01
CA GLY A 380 5.80 -15.74 -0.88
C GLY A 380 4.49 -16.39 -1.38
N MET A 381 3.39 -15.65 -1.38
CA MET A 381 2.10 -16.12 -1.88
C MET A 381 2.10 -16.14 -3.41
N LYS A 382 1.56 -17.22 -3.97
CA LYS A 382 1.43 -17.42 -5.43
C LYS A 382 0.07 -16.96 -5.94
N ASN A 383 -0.19 -17.13 -7.23
CA ASN A 383 -1.51 -16.91 -7.86
C ASN A 383 -2.06 -15.49 -7.62
N THR A 384 -1.19 -14.49 -7.77
CA THR A 384 -1.51 -13.08 -7.63
C THR A 384 -1.67 -12.49 -9.03
N PHE A 385 -2.91 -12.36 -9.50
CA PHE A 385 -3.26 -11.90 -10.85
C PHE A 385 -3.63 -10.42 -10.81
N ILE A 386 -2.63 -9.57 -11.03
CA ILE A 386 -2.87 -8.12 -11.07
C ILE A 386 -2.42 -7.47 -12.37
N LEU A 387 -1.23 -7.81 -12.86
CA LEU A 387 -0.83 -7.51 -14.23
C LEU A 387 -0.88 -8.85 -14.97
N THR A 388 -1.79 -9.01 -15.91
CA THR A 388 -1.99 -10.26 -16.63
C THR A 388 -1.68 -10.12 -18.10
N GLU A 389 -1.33 -11.24 -18.72
CA GLU A 389 -1.11 -11.31 -20.16
C GLU A 389 -1.82 -12.55 -20.73
N PRO A 390 -2.37 -12.46 -21.95
CA PRO A 390 -2.98 -13.61 -22.59
C PRO A 390 -1.89 -14.56 -23.08
N LYS A 391 -2.08 -15.85 -22.85
CA LYS A 391 -1.27 -16.93 -23.40
C LYS A 391 -2.17 -17.97 -24.04
N ASN A 392 -1.62 -18.68 -25.02
CA ASN A 392 -2.24 -19.90 -25.52
C ASN A 392 -1.61 -21.08 -24.79
N MET A 393 -2.43 -21.84 -24.04
CA MET A 393 -2.01 -23.06 -23.36
C MET A 393 -2.89 -24.21 -23.85
N ASN A 394 -2.28 -25.19 -24.52
CA ASN A 394 -2.96 -26.36 -25.07
C ASN A 394 -4.11 -26.03 -26.05
N GLY A 395 -3.98 -24.94 -26.81
CA GLY A 395 -5.01 -24.49 -27.76
C GLY A 395 -6.11 -23.63 -27.12
N GLU A 396 -6.14 -23.49 -25.79
CA GLU A 396 -7.05 -22.61 -25.07
C GLU A 396 -6.36 -21.26 -24.75
N GLY A 397 -7.08 -20.16 -24.95
CA GLY A 397 -6.65 -18.84 -24.50
C GLY A 397 -6.82 -18.73 -22.99
N VAL A 398 -5.73 -18.50 -22.27
CA VAL A 398 -5.70 -18.34 -20.81
C VAL A 398 -5.04 -17.03 -20.44
N TRP A 399 -5.50 -16.41 -19.36
CA TRP A 399 -4.82 -15.28 -18.77
C TRP A 399 -3.87 -15.77 -17.68
N VAL A 400 -2.60 -15.35 -17.75
CA VAL A 400 -1.60 -15.67 -16.74
C VAL A 400 -1.12 -14.40 -16.06
N SER A 401 -0.62 -14.51 -14.83
CA SER A 401 0.10 -13.40 -14.22
C SER A 401 1.39 -13.14 -14.99
N SER A 402 1.61 -11.88 -15.35
CA SER A 402 2.87 -11.39 -15.92
C SER A 402 3.89 -11.03 -14.83
N VAL A 403 3.46 -11.08 -13.57
CA VAL A 403 4.30 -10.92 -12.38
C VAL A 403 4.46 -12.30 -11.73
N ASP A 404 5.70 -12.73 -11.56
CA ASP A 404 6.08 -13.96 -10.87
C ASP A 404 7.32 -13.73 -9.97
N ASP A 405 7.88 -14.78 -9.39
CA ASP A 405 9.06 -14.69 -8.52
C ASP A 405 10.27 -14.03 -9.19
N LYS A 406 10.36 -14.05 -10.54
CA LYS A 406 11.44 -13.45 -11.32
C LYS A 406 11.10 -12.02 -11.75
N THR A 407 9.85 -11.75 -12.09
CA THR A 407 9.41 -10.43 -12.59
C THR A 407 8.75 -9.57 -11.52
N TYR A 408 8.64 -10.02 -10.27
CA TYR A 408 8.10 -9.25 -9.14
C TYR A 408 8.77 -7.88 -8.95
N LEU A 409 10.03 -7.75 -9.36
CA LEU A 409 10.72 -6.46 -9.37
C LEU A 409 10.02 -5.40 -10.22
N ASP A 410 9.27 -5.79 -11.27
CA ASP A 410 8.48 -4.88 -12.09
C ASP A 410 7.40 -4.16 -11.27
N MET A 411 6.93 -4.73 -10.15
CA MET A 411 6.01 -4.06 -9.21
C MET A 411 6.63 -2.88 -8.45
N TYR A 412 7.94 -2.71 -8.57
CA TYR A 412 8.72 -1.59 -8.03
C TYR A 412 9.44 -0.83 -9.14
N ASN A 413 9.13 -1.11 -10.41
CA ASN A 413 9.70 -0.39 -11.55
C ASN A 413 8.93 0.92 -11.75
N ARG A 414 9.60 2.01 -11.38
CA ARG A 414 9.05 3.37 -11.36
C ARG A 414 8.70 3.88 -12.75
N ASP A 415 9.57 3.64 -13.72
CA ASP A 415 9.37 4.11 -15.09
C ASP A 415 8.12 3.49 -15.72
N LYS A 416 7.83 2.24 -15.34
CA LYS A 416 6.69 1.49 -15.87
C LYS A 416 5.39 1.71 -15.10
N LEU A 417 5.44 1.93 -13.80
CA LEU A 417 4.25 2.02 -12.95
C LEU A 417 3.86 3.45 -12.60
N GLY A 418 4.75 4.44 -12.76
CA GLY A 418 4.43 5.85 -12.52
C GLY A 418 3.77 6.08 -11.15
N MET A 419 2.66 6.83 -11.13
CA MET A 419 1.88 7.18 -9.93
C MET A 419 1.30 5.96 -9.17
N TRP A 420 1.35 4.76 -9.76
CA TRP A 420 0.87 3.50 -9.18
C TRP A 420 1.92 2.81 -8.32
N MET A 421 3.15 3.33 -8.36
CA MET A 421 4.11 3.06 -7.31
C MET A 421 3.58 3.68 -6.03
N GLY A 422 2.97 2.86 -5.17
CA GLY A 422 3.04 3.16 -3.75
C GLY A 422 4.47 3.19 -3.28
#